data_AF-A0A9C7WH89-F1
#
_entry.id   AF-A0A9C7WH89-F1
#
_cell.length_a   1.000
_cell.length_b   1.000
_cell.length_c   1.000
_cell.angle_alpha   90.00
_cell.angle_beta   90.00
_cell.angle_gamma   90.00
#
_symmetry.space_group_name_H-M   'P 1'
#
loop_
_entity.id
_entity.type
_entity.pdbx_description
1 polymer ?
#
loop_
_entity_poly.entity_id
_entity_poly.type
_entity_poly.pdbx_seq_one_letter_code
_entity_poly.pdbx_strand_id
1 'polypeptide(L)'
;MRTRPFPSRKLYDGEELWELAEALRSQTLFRYTGSKVRRFEEEFASYFGVKYACASTSGTAAIHTAVAMVNPDPGDEIITSPITDMGTVAPIIYQNAIPIFADVGEDYNLDPESVEANVTERTRAIIVVHLFGNPARMDEIMEVARRHNIT
;
A
#
# COMPACT_ATOMS: atom_id res chain seq x y z
N MET A 1 12.79 1.31 33.63
CA MET A 1 14.10 1.27 32.93
C MET A 1 14.39 -0.17 32.52
N ARG A 2 14.77 -0.43 31.26
CA ARG A 2 14.95 -1.81 30.76
C ARG A 2 16.28 -2.38 31.26
N THR A 3 16.28 -3.60 31.81
CA THR A 3 17.47 -4.25 32.41
C THR A 3 18.10 -5.35 31.53
N ARG A 4 17.49 -5.67 30.38
CA ARG A 4 18.00 -6.64 29.40
C ARG A 4 17.92 -6.05 27.98
N PRO A 5 18.80 -6.43 27.04
CA PRO A 5 18.67 -6.00 25.65
C PRO A 5 17.40 -6.56 24.99
N PHE A 6 16.94 -5.92 23.91
CA PHE A 6 15.91 -6.51 23.05
C PHE A 6 16.43 -7.81 22.42
N PRO A 7 15.55 -8.76 22.05
CA PRO A 7 15.96 -9.94 21.31
C PRO A 7 16.64 -9.54 19.99
N SER A 8 17.66 -10.29 19.60
CA SER A 8 18.30 -10.11 18.29
C SER A 8 17.32 -10.44 17.17
N ARG A 9 17.16 -9.54 16.21
CA ARG A 9 16.31 -9.77 15.03
C ARG A 9 17.06 -10.69 14.05
N LYS A 10 16.60 -11.94 13.91
CA LYS A 10 17.07 -12.86 12.85
C LYS A 10 16.05 -12.83 11.72
N LEU A 11 16.43 -12.25 10.59
CA LEU A 11 15.53 -11.97 9.47
C LEU A 11 15.58 -13.00 8.35
N TYR A 12 16.71 -13.67 8.19
CA TYR A 12 16.99 -14.55 7.06
C TYR A 12 17.59 -15.86 7.56
N ASP A 13 17.32 -16.95 6.85
CA ASP A 13 17.87 -18.26 7.11
C ASP A 13 18.37 -18.94 5.81
N GLY A 14 18.35 -20.29 5.77
CA GLY A 14 18.83 -21.05 4.62
C GLY A 14 17.92 -20.96 3.41
N GLU A 15 16.63 -20.65 3.59
CA GLU A 15 15.65 -20.55 2.51
C GLU A 15 15.96 -19.36 1.60
N GLU A 16 16.21 -18.17 2.15
CA GLU A 16 16.55 -17.01 1.31
C GLU A 16 17.87 -17.19 0.57
N LEU A 17 18.86 -17.85 1.19
CA LEU A 17 20.14 -18.14 0.53
C LEU A 17 19.96 -19.11 -0.64
N TRP A 18 19.08 -20.11 -0.48
CA TRP A 18 18.75 -21.04 -1.55
C TRP A 18 18.06 -20.33 -2.72
N GLU A 19 17.04 -19.51 -2.43
CA GLU A 19 16.29 -18.76 -3.43
C GLU A 19 17.19 -17.80 -4.22
N LEU A 20 18.15 -17.14 -3.54
CA LEU A 20 19.19 -16.32 -4.17
C LEU A 20 20.10 -17.15 -5.08
N ALA A 21 20.60 -18.29 -4.59
CA ALA A 21 21.47 -19.16 -5.37
C ALA A 21 20.76 -19.70 -6.63
N GLU A 22 19.49 -20.06 -6.52
CA GLU A 22 18.68 -20.49 -7.66
C GLU A 22 18.50 -19.35 -8.68
N ALA A 23 18.21 -18.13 -8.23
CA ALA A 23 18.10 -16.97 -9.13
C ALA A 23 19.39 -16.76 -9.92
N LEU A 24 20.56 -16.84 -9.29
CA LEU A 24 21.86 -16.74 -9.96
C LEU A 24 22.12 -17.91 -10.91
N ARG A 25 21.80 -19.15 -10.50
CA ARG A 25 21.95 -20.35 -11.33
C ARG A 25 21.04 -20.33 -12.56
N SER A 26 19.90 -19.65 -12.50
CA SER A 26 18.98 -19.50 -13.63
C SER A 26 19.58 -18.69 -14.80
N GLN A 27 20.67 -17.94 -14.56
CA GLN A 27 21.32 -17.05 -15.53
C GLN A 27 20.41 -15.96 -16.10
N THR A 28 19.27 -15.70 -15.46
CA THR A 28 18.38 -14.57 -15.79
C THR A 28 17.85 -13.92 -14.52
N LEU A 29 18.03 -12.61 -14.42
CA LEU A 29 17.49 -11.79 -13.33
C LEU A 29 16.33 -10.90 -13.78
N PHE A 30 15.86 -11.09 -15.02
CA PHE A 30 14.82 -10.27 -15.62
C PHE A 30 13.46 -10.95 -15.53
N ARG A 31 12.42 -10.22 -15.09
CA ARG A 31 11.09 -10.83 -14.81
C ARG A 31 10.45 -11.54 -16.00
N TYR A 32 10.68 -11.05 -17.22
CA TYR A 32 9.99 -11.58 -18.41
C TYR A 32 10.63 -12.86 -18.95
N THR A 33 11.88 -13.12 -18.60
CA THR A 33 12.61 -14.33 -19.01
C THR A 33 12.92 -15.26 -17.84
N GLY A 34 12.77 -14.79 -16.60
CA GLY A 34 12.88 -15.58 -15.38
C GLY A 34 11.53 -15.96 -14.76
N SER A 35 11.54 -16.84 -13.78
CA SER A 35 10.34 -17.37 -13.12
C SER A 35 10.09 -16.82 -11.71
N LYS A 36 11.13 -16.30 -11.03
CA LYS A 36 11.08 -15.88 -9.61
C LYS A 36 9.97 -14.89 -9.31
N VAL A 37 9.86 -13.81 -10.10
CA VAL A 37 8.84 -12.76 -9.90
C VAL A 37 7.43 -13.31 -10.11
N ARG A 38 7.21 -14.08 -11.19
CA ARG A 38 5.90 -14.68 -11.47
C ARG A 38 5.48 -15.64 -10.36
N ARG A 39 6.39 -16.50 -9.90
CA ARG A 39 6.13 -17.43 -8.80
C ARG A 39 5.76 -16.69 -7.52
N PHE A 40 6.51 -15.63 -7.18
CA PHE A 40 6.19 -14.78 -6.04
C PHE A 40 4.80 -14.12 -6.17
N GLU A 41 4.47 -13.55 -7.34
CA GLU A 41 3.16 -12.96 -7.59
C GLU A 41 2.01 -13.98 -7.42
N GLU A 42 2.17 -15.20 -7.92
CA GLU A 42 1.18 -16.29 -7.79
C GLU A 42 1.02 -16.75 -6.32
N GLU A 43 2.13 -16.99 -5.62
CA GLU A 43 2.12 -17.39 -4.21
C GLU A 43 1.55 -16.29 -3.32
N PHE A 44 1.92 -15.03 -3.56
CA PHE A 44 1.42 -13.87 -2.80
C PHE A 44 -0.07 -13.63 -3.05
N ALA A 45 -0.54 -13.74 -4.30
CA ALA A 45 -1.97 -13.66 -4.61
C ALA A 45 -2.76 -14.74 -3.88
N SER A 46 -2.25 -15.99 -3.89
CA SER A 46 -2.85 -17.10 -3.15
C SER A 46 -2.86 -16.87 -1.64
N TYR A 47 -1.77 -16.33 -1.07
CA TYR A 47 -1.67 -16.08 0.37
C TYR A 47 -2.72 -15.09 0.87
N PHE A 48 -2.95 -14.00 0.11
CA PHE A 48 -3.95 -12.99 0.46
C PHE A 48 -5.37 -13.31 -0.07
N GLY A 49 -5.55 -14.40 -0.81
CA GLY A 49 -6.84 -14.77 -1.41
C GLY A 49 -7.34 -13.77 -2.47
N VAL A 50 -6.42 -13.07 -3.14
CA VAL A 50 -6.75 -12.09 -4.19
C VAL A 50 -6.55 -12.69 -5.58
N LYS A 51 -7.28 -12.18 -6.57
CA LYS A 51 -7.21 -12.69 -7.95
C LYS A 51 -5.87 -12.38 -8.64
N TYR A 52 -5.26 -11.25 -8.30
CA TYR A 52 -4.03 -10.75 -8.92
C TYR A 52 -3.12 -10.14 -7.87
N ALA A 53 -1.81 -10.34 -8.02
CA ALA A 53 -0.76 -9.57 -7.36
C ALA A 53 0.27 -9.16 -8.41
N CYS A 54 0.85 -7.98 -8.26
CA CYS A 54 1.87 -7.44 -9.16
C CYS A 54 3.02 -6.90 -8.33
N ALA A 55 4.22 -7.44 -8.53
CA ALA A 55 5.40 -6.99 -7.82
C ALA A 55 5.90 -5.65 -8.38
N SER A 56 6.23 -4.73 -7.49
CA SER A 56 6.85 -3.44 -7.83
C SER A 56 8.27 -3.36 -7.27
N THR A 57 8.98 -2.29 -7.62
CA THR A 57 10.34 -2.02 -7.11
C THR A 57 10.36 -1.51 -5.66
N SER A 58 9.24 -1.00 -5.15
CA SER A 58 9.08 -0.53 -3.76
C SER A 58 7.61 -0.33 -3.40
N GLY A 59 7.30 -0.17 -2.10
CA GLY A 59 5.97 0.21 -1.63
C GLY A 59 5.47 1.52 -2.26
N THR A 60 6.33 2.55 -2.33
CA THR A 60 5.99 3.81 -3.00
C THR A 60 5.67 3.62 -4.48
N ALA A 61 6.43 2.79 -5.20
CA ALA A 61 6.16 2.49 -6.62
C ALA A 61 4.86 1.70 -6.81
N ALA A 62 4.49 0.83 -5.84
CA ALA A 62 3.21 0.14 -5.86
C ALA A 62 2.04 1.13 -5.72
N ILE A 63 2.11 2.03 -4.73
CA ILE A 63 1.07 3.05 -4.52
C ILE A 63 1.01 4.00 -5.71
N HIS A 64 2.15 4.42 -6.26
CA HIS A 64 2.19 5.25 -7.47
C HIS A 64 1.50 4.59 -8.67
N THR A 65 1.72 3.28 -8.87
CA THR A 65 1.03 2.52 -9.90
C THR A 65 -0.47 2.42 -9.62
N ALA A 66 -0.87 2.22 -8.36
CA ALA A 66 -2.28 2.14 -7.97
C ALA A 66 -3.01 3.48 -8.19
N VAL A 67 -2.41 4.60 -7.81
CA VAL A 67 -2.97 5.94 -8.06
C VAL A 67 -3.09 6.20 -9.57
N ALA A 68 -2.10 5.80 -10.37
CA ALA A 68 -2.21 5.90 -11.83
C ALA A 68 -3.39 5.10 -12.39
N MET A 69 -3.71 3.94 -11.80
CA MET A 69 -4.85 3.10 -12.21
C MET A 69 -6.22 3.67 -11.82
N VAL A 70 -6.29 4.47 -10.75
CA VAL A 70 -7.48 5.29 -10.42
C VAL A 70 -7.77 6.30 -11.53
N ASN A 71 -6.74 6.64 -12.32
CA ASN A 71 -6.77 7.56 -13.45
C ASN A 71 -7.38 8.93 -13.07
N PRO A 72 -6.80 9.63 -12.08
CA PRO A 72 -7.25 10.96 -11.69
C PRO A 72 -6.94 11.98 -12.77
N ASP A 73 -7.78 13.00 -12.89
CA ASP A 73 -7.46 14.21 -13.65
C ASP A 73 -6.61 15.16 -12.78
N PRO A 74 -5.79 16.05 -13.38
CA PRO A 74 -5.07 17.06 -12.63
C PRO A 74 -6.00 17.93 -11.78
N GLY A 75 -5.72 18.00 -10.48
CA GLY A 75 -6.55 18.71 -9.50
C GLY A 75 -7.64 17.86 -8.85
N ASP A 76 -7.79 16.59 -9.22
CA ASP A 76 -8.59 15.64 -8.44
C ASP A 76 -8.03 15.47 -7.03
N GLU A 77 -8.92 15.21 -6.08
CA GLU A 77 -8.59 15.07 -4.68
C GLU A 77 -8.48 13.60 -4.30
N ILE A 78 -7.44 13.25 -3.54
CA ILE A 78 -7.28 11.92 -2.95
C ILE A 78 -7.15 12.06 -1.45
N ILE A 79 -8.10 11.49 -0.72
CA ILE A 79 -8.13 11.56 0.74
C ILE A 79 -7.13 10.56 1.30
N THR A 80 -6.33 10.97 2.29
CA THR A 80 -5.43 10.08 3.03
C THR A 80 -5.15 10.58 4.44
N SER A 81 -4.34 9.85 5.20
CA SER A 81 -4.00 10.15 6.60
C SER A 81 -2.87 11.19 6.71
N PRO A 82 -2.95 12.16 7.65
CA PRO A 82 -1.84 13.05 7.99
C PRO A 82 -0.72 12.32 8.74
N ILE A 83 -1.00 11.14 9.30
CA ILE A 83 -0.02 10.30 9.99
C ILE A 83 0.29 9.09 9.10
N THR A 84 1.27 9.26 8.21
CA THR A 84 1.67 8.24 7.23
C THR A 84 3.13 8.42 6.77
N ASP A 85 3.64 7.46 5.99
CA ASP A 85 4.91 7.59 5.28
C ASP A 85 4.77 8.47 4.02
N MET A 86 5.84 9.16 3.62
CA MET A 86 5.83 10.00 2.41
C MET A 86 5.53 9.18 1.14
N GLY A 87 5.78 7.88 1.15
CA GLY A 87 5.41 6.95 0.09
C GLY A 87 3.91 6.85 -0.17
N THR A 88 3.06 7.32 0.73
CA THR A 88 1.61 7.46 0.53
C THR A 88 1.26 8.74 -0.23
N VAL A 89 1.94 9.84 0.10
CA VAL A 89 1.61 11.19 -0.39
C VAL A 89 2.27 11.51 -1.73
N ALA A 90 3.54 11.14 -1.91
CA ALA A 90 4.26 11.43 -3.15
C ALA A 90 3.56 10.88 -4.42
N PRO A 91 3.02 9.65 -4.43
CA PRO A 91 2.18 9.13 -5.51
C PRO A 91 1.03 10.03 -5.97
N ILE A 92 0.31 10.65 -5.02
CA ILE A 92 -0.81 11.54 -5.30
C ILE A 92 -0.30 12.76 -6.08
N ILE A 93 0.76 13.37 -5.56
CA ILE A 93 1.36 14.58 -6.15
C ILE A 93 1.96 14.29 -7.52
N TYR A 94 2.60 13.13 -7.72
CA TYR A 94 3.19 12.75 -9.02
C TYR A 94 2.14 12.54 -10.12
N GLN A 95 0.88 12.34 -9.76
CA GLN A 95 -0.25 12.28 -10.70
C GLN A 95 -0.98 13.63 -10.83
N ASN A 96 -0.39 14.72 -10.33
CA ASN A 96 -1.00 16.07 -10.27
C ASN A 96 -2.34 16.11 -9.51
N ALA A 97 -2.60 15.13 -8.65
CA ALA A 97 -3.73 15.13 -7.74
C ALA A 97 -3.37 15.87 -6.43
N ILE A 98 -4.39 16.25 -5.67
CA ILE A 98 -4.29 17.02 -4.44
C ILE A 98 -4.52 16.07 -3.26
N PRO A 99 -3.53 15.88 -2.36
CA PRO A 99 -3.74 15.11 -1.14
C PRO A 99 -4.63 15.90 -0.17
N ILE A 100 -5.75 15.30 0.23
CA ILE A 100 -6.65 15.83 1.25
C ILE A 100 -6.46 15.01 2.52
N PHE A 101 -6.12 15.66 3.62
CA PHE A 101 -5.83 14.97 4.88
C PHE A 101 -7.08 14.92 5.76
N ALA A 102 -7.62 13.72 5.94
CA ALA A 102 -8.67 13.43 6.92
C ALA A 102 -8.03 13.01 8.25
N ASP A 103 -8.62 13.41 9.37
CA ASP A 103 -8.07 13.17 10.69
C ASP A 103 -8.09 11.67 11.06
N VAL A 104 -7.37 11.34 12.13
CA VAL A 104 -7.22 9.96 12.60
C VAL A 104 -7.95 9.73 13.92
N GLY A 105 -8.37 8.49 14.15
CA GLY A 105 -8.89 8.05 15.44
C GLY A 105 -7.78 7.82 16.47
N GLU A 106 -8.19 7.35 17.66
CA GLU A 106 -7.24 6.94 18.72
C GLU A 106 -6.31 5.80 18.29
N ASP A 107 -6.71 5.04 17.28
CA ASP A 107 -5.94 3.95 16.69
C ASP A 107 -4.92 4.41 15.64
N TYR A 108 -4.81 5.73 15.43
CA TYR A 108 -3.98 6.41 14.44
C TYR A 108 -4.29 6.09 12.98
N ASN A 109 -5.39 5.37 12.71
CA ASN A 109 -5.90 5.16 11.36
C ASN A 109 -6.94 6.22 11.02
N LEU A 110 -7.27 6.34 9.73
CA LEU A 110 -8.30 7.26 9.26
C LEU A 110 -9.60 7.11 10.03
N ASP A 111 -10.12 8.23 10.51
CA ASP A 111 -11.46 8.30 11.08
C ASP A 111 -12.51 8.39 9.95
N PRO A 112 -13.47 7.45 9.83
CA PRO A 112 -14.47 7.45 8.77
C PRO A 112 -15.33 8.71 8.74
N GLU A 113 -15.65 9.30 9.90
CA GLU A 113 -16.43 10.55 9.94
C GLU A 113 -15.63 11.72 9.38
N SER A 114 -14.34 11.83 9.74
CA SER A 114 -13.43 12.81 9.14
C SER A 114 -13.23 12.58 7.63
N VAL A 115 -13.15 11.32 7.18
CA VAL A 115 -13.09 11.00 5.75
C VAL A 115 -14.35 11.50 5.04
N GLU A 116 -15.54 11.18 5.54
CA GLU A 116 -16.81 11.61 4.94
C GLU A 116 -16.93 13.15 4.91
N ALA A 117 -16.50 13.84 5.96
CA ALA A 117 -16.52 15.30 6.04
C ALA A 117 -15.58 15.99 5.03
N ASN A 118 -14.53 15.29 4.56
CA ASN A 118 -13.58 15.80 3.59
C ASN A 118 -13.90 15.39 2.14
N VAL A 119 -14.97 14.63 1.90
CA VAL A 119 -15.40 14.29 0.54
C VAL A 119 -15.95 15.53 -0.16
N THR A 120 -15.46 15.79 -1.37
CA THR A 120 -15.92 16.84 -2.27
C THR A 120 -16.29 16.26 -3.64
N GLU A 121 -16.81 17.09 -4.53
CA GLU A 121 -17.06 16.71 -5.93
C GLU A 121 -15.78 16.34 -6.71
N ARG A 122 -14.59 16.71 -6.21
CA ARG A 122 -13.29 16.36 -6.82
C ARG A 122 -12.68 15.11 -6.21
N THR A 123 -13.25 14.56 -5.14
CA THR A 123 -12.68 13.39 -4.48
C THR A 123 -12.79 12.19 -5.42
N ARG A 124 -11.65 11.58 -5.72
CA ARG A 124 -11.56 10.46 -6.65
C ARG A 124 -11.33 9.13 -5.93
N ALA A 125 -10.52 9.14 -4.88
CA ALA A 125 -10.17 7.94 -4.13
C ALA A 125 -9.79 8.23 -2.68
N ILE A 126 -9.76 7.18 -1.86
CA ILE A 126 -9.24 7.19 -0.50
C ILE A 126 -8.04 6.24 -0.40
N ILE A 127 -6.88 6.73 0.03
CA ILE A 127 -5.73 5.88 0.36
C ILE A 127 -5.70 5.63 1.87
N VAL A 128 -6.12 4.43 2.25
CA VAL A 128 -6.12 3.96 3.64
C VAL A 128 -4.76 3.39 4.02
N VAL A 129 -4.29 3.75 5.22
CA VAL A 129 -3.05 3.25 5.81
C VAL A 129 -3.42 2.43 7.04
N HIS A 130 -2.89 1.21 7.14
CA HIS A 130 -2.99 0.37 8.34
C HIS A 130 -1.76 0.60 9.21
N LEU A 131 -1.78 1.70 9.96
CA LEU A 131 -0.59 2.21 10.64
C LEU A 131 -0.10 1.21 11.70
N PHE A 132 1.22 1.00 11.75
CA PHE A 132 1.88 0.05 12.67
C PHE A 132 1.38 -1.40 12.59
N GLY A 133 0.72 -1.78 11.49
CA GLY A 133 0.12 -3.10 11.33
C GLY A 133 -1.24 -3.25 11.99
N ASN A 134 -1.84 -2.14 12.47
CA ASN A 134 -3.20 -2.13 13.00
C ASN A 134 -4.20 -1.86 11.86
N PRO A 135 -5.15 -2.79 11.58
CA PRO A 135 -6.15 -2.58 10.55
C PRO A 135 -7.05 -1.37 10.84
N ALA A 136 -7.35 -0.61 9.79
CA ALA A 136 -8.31 0.50 9.86
C ALA A 136 -9.74 -0.05 9.86
N ARG A 137 -10.71 0.82 10.17
CA ARG A 137 -12.15 0.51 10.15
C ARG A 137 -12.69 0.41 8.73
N MET A 138 -12.27 -0.62 8.00
CA MET A 138 -12.50 -0.76 6.57
C MET A 138 -13.98 -0.86 6.20
N ASP A 139 -14.82 -1.51 7.01
CA ASP A 139 -16.26 -1.62 6.69
C ASP A 139 -16.93 -0.24 6.60
N GLU A 140 -16.57 0.66 7.52
CA GLU A 140 -17.10 2.03 7.59
C GLU A 140 -16.51 2.91 6.48
N ILE A 141 -15.20 2.84 6.24
CA ILE A 141 -14.55 3.59 5.15
C ILE A 141 -15.10 3.15 3.79
N MET A 142 -15.28 1.84 3.58
CA MET A 142 -15.84 1.31 2.34
C MET A 142 -17.31 1.72 2.16
N GLU A 143 -18.08 1.91 3.23
CA GLU A 143 -19.44 2.43 3.16
C GLU A 143 -19.46 3.90 2.73
N VAL A 144 -18.54 4.73 3.24
CA VAL A 144 -18.34 6.10 2.73
C VAL A 144 -17.98 6.06 1.24
N ALA A 145 -17.01 5.22 0.86
CA ALA A 145 -16.55 5.13 -0.52
C ALA A 145 -17.70 4.77 -1.49
N ARG A 146 -18.52 3.78 -1.12
CA ARG A 146 -19.69 3.36 -1.90
C ARG A 146 -20.75 4.46 -2.01
N ARG A 147 -21.09 5.13 -0.91
CA ARG A 147 -22.11 6.20 -0.89
C ARG A 147 -21.74 7.37 -1.80
N HIS A 148 -20.45 7.69 -1.88
CA HIS A 148 -19.93 8.80 -2.69
C HIS A 148 -19.41 8.39 -4.08
N ASN A 149 -19.49 7.10 -4.44
CA ASN A 149 -18.99 6.56 -5.70
C ASN A 149 -17.51 6.90 -5.96
N ILE A 150 -16.69 6.78 -4.91
CA ILE A 150 -15.24 6.98 -4.94
C ILE A 150 -14.53 5.63 -4.76
N THR A 151 -13.29 5.55 -5.26
CA THR A 151 -12.48 4.31 -5.20
C THR A 151 -11.79 4.14 -3.86
#